data_AF-V5G7P1-F1
#
_entry.id   AF-V5G7P1-F1
#
_cell.length_a   1.000
_cell.length_b   1.000
_cell.length_c   1.000
_cell.angle_alpha   90.00
_cell.angle_beta   90.00
_cell.angle_gamma   90.00
#
_symmetry.space_group_name_H-M   'P 1'
#
loop_
_entity.id
_entity.type
_entity.pdbx_description
1 polymer ?
#
loop_
_entity_poly.entity_id
_entity_poly.type
_entity_poly.pdbx_seq_one_letter_code
_entity_poly.pdbx_strand_id
1 'polypeptide(L)'
;LHALNIQGSSSVFLNSNIILNKLPFELSAYKNLSVLYIKNVSFDMIFSLGNLRNTLTQLFVDNTNTTSISQILQCDVIHKYNLEGSQKWSALEILDLSNNNLIEIDATINLAPNLKKLILNDNKISTISNL
;
A
#
# COMPACT_ATOMS: atom_id res chain seq x y z
N LEU A 1 -9.64 -8.73 14.58
CA LEU A 1 -9.12 -7.37 14.31
C LEU A 1 -9.63 -6.96 12.93
N HIS A 2 -10.37 -5.84 12.82
CA HIS A 2 -10.91 -5.37 11.53
C HIS A 2 -10.07 -4.24 10.92
N ALA A 3 -9.36 -3.49 11.76
CA ALA A 3 -8.47 -2.41 11.33
C ALA A 3 -7.07 -2.58 11.94
N LEU A 4 -6.04 -2.25 11.16
CA LEU A 4 -4.63 -2.30 11.57
C LEU A 4 -3.97 -0.96 11.20
N ASN A 5 -3.14 -0.44 12.10
CA ASN A 5 -2.31 0.73 11.85
C ASN A 5 -0.83 0.33 11.93
N ILE A 6 -0.08 0.61 10.87
CA ILE A 6 1.36 0.37 10.78
C ILE A 6 2.04 1.74 10.68
N GLN A 7 2.85 2.05 11.70
CA GLN A 7 3.62 3.27 11.79
C GLN A 7 5.11 2.94 11.62
N GLY A 8 5.70 3.48 10.55
CA GLY A 8 7.13 3.41 10.29
C GLY A 8 7.87 4.64 10.81
N SER A 9 9.21 4.55 10.77
CA SER A 9 10.12 5.67 11.00
C SER A 9 11.51 5.31 10.48
N SER A 10 12.19 6.30 9.91
CA SER A 10 13.60 6.21 9.52
C SER A 10 14.55 6.69 10.63
N SER A 11 14.03 7.22 11.74
CA SER A 11 14.80 7.59 12.91
C SER A 11 14.97 6.41 13.88
N VAL A 12 15.96 6.53 14.77
CA VAL A 12 16.11 5.61 15.90
C VAL A 12 14.89 5.67 16.80
N PHE A 13 14.40 4.50 17.20
CA PHE A 13 13.25 4.38 18.07
C PHE A 13 13.67 4.63 19.52
N LEU A 14 13.24 5.77 20.07
CA LEU A 14 13.60 6.20 21.42
C LEU A 14 15.12 6.20 21.61
N ASN A 15 15.59 5.56 22.68
CA ASN A 15 17.02 5.42 22.99
C ASN A 15 17.60 4.07 22.49
N SER A 16 16.91 3.38 21.59
CA SER A 16 17.38 2.10 21.02
C SER A 16 18.18 2.31 19.73
N ASN A 17 18.76 1.24 19.21
CA ASN A 17 19.35 1.19 17.88
C ASN A 17 18.35 0.72 16.79
N ILE A 18 17.08 0.56 17.13
CA ILE A 18 16.05 0.06 16.22
C ILE A 18 15.60 1.19 15.30
N ILE A 19 15.51 0.91 14.01
CA ILE A 19 14.87 1.78 13.02
C ILE A 19 13.69 1.01 12.46
N LEU A 20 12.46 1.51 12.64
CA LEU A 20 11.25 0.77 12.29
C LEU A 20 11.20 0.43 10.80
N ASN A 21 11.68 1.32 9.93
CA ASN A 21 11.79 1.08 8.49
C ASN A 21 12.93 0.13 8.06
N LYS A 22 13.60 -0.53 9.01
CA LYS A 22 14.53 -1.64 8.76
C LYS A 22 13.97 -2.99 9.23
N LEU A 23 12.76 -3.01 9.77
CA LEU A 23 12.11 -4.23 10.26
C LEU A 23 11.10 -4.73 9.23
N PRO A 24 11.06 -6.04 8.93
CA PRO A 24 10.06 -6.60 8.04
C PRO A 24 8.67 -6.63 8.70
N PHE A 25 7.65 -6.32 7.92
CA PHE A 25 6.23 -6.40 8.26
C PHE A 25 5.58 -7.51 7.43
N GLU A 26 5.33 -8.64 8.08
CA GLU A 26 4.65 -9.80 7.47
C GLU A 26 3.16 -9.76 7.82
N LEU A 27 2.28 -9.89 6.80
CA LEU A 27 0.85 -9.66 6.96
C LEU A 27 -0.05 -10.88 6.71
N SER A 28 0.50 -12.09 6.51
CA SER A 28 -0.30 -13.29 6.22
C SER A 28 -1.25 -13.71 7.34
N ALA A 29 -0.95 -13.33 8.59
CA ALA A 29 -1.75 -13.67 9.77
C ALA A 29 -3.13 -12.98 9.79
N TYR A 30 -3.30 -11.86 9.08
CA TYR A 30 -4.48 -10.99 9.18
C TYR A 30 -5.61 -11.37 8.22
N LYS A 31 -6.15 -12.59 8.34
CA LYS A 31 -7.10 -13.18 7.37
C LYS A 31 -8.46 -12.48 7.21
N ASN A 32 -8.83 -11.55 8.08
CA ASN A 32 -10.14 -10.87 8.08
C ASN A 32 -9.99 -9.35 8.18
N LEU A 33 -8.81 -8.81 7.87
CA LEU A 33 -8.57 -7.38 7.98
C LEU A 33 -9.31 -6.64 6.86
N SER A 34 -10.12 -5.64 7.24
CA SER A 34 -10.93 -4.85 6.31
C SER A 34 -10.38 -3.45 6.08
N VAL A 35 -9.62 -2.89 7.04
CA VAL A 35 -9.03 -1.57 6.96
C VAL A 35 -7.54 -1.62 7.32
N LEU A 36 -6.70 -1.00 6.51
CA LEU A 36 -5.26 -0.90 6.75
C LEU A 36 -4.79 0.55 6.62
N TYR A 37 -4.14 1.06 7.66
CA TYR A 37 -3.45 2.34 7.67
C TYR A 37 -1.94 2.10 7.68
N ILE A 38 -1.23 2.71 6.74
CA ILE A 38 0.23 2.64 6.61
C ILE A 38 0.76 4.06 6.59
N LYS A 39 1.60 4.42 7.57
CA LYS A 39 2.14 5.77 7.67
C LYS A 39 3.64 5.77 7.92
N ASN A 40 4.39 6.57 7.14
CA ASN A 40 5.85 6.67 7.23
C ASN A 40 6.60 5.32 7.08
N VAL A 41 5.99 4.33 6.41
CA VAL A 41 6.57 2.98 6.23
C VAL A 41 7.30 2.89 4.89
N SER A 42 8.43 2.19 4.86
CA SER A 42 9.03 1.74 3.60
C SER A 42 8.32 0.50 3.09
N PHE A 43 7.75 0.57 1.88
CA PHE A 43 7.08 -0.57 1.24
C PHE A 43 8.03 -1.72 0.90
N ASP A 44 9.35 -1.49 0.86
CA ASP A 44 10.36 -2.54 0.73
C ASP A 44 10.38 -3.51 1.93
N MET A 45 9.78 -3.11 3.05
CA MET A 45 9.70 -3.91 4.27
C MET A 45 8.36 -4.64 4.42
N ILE A 46 7.40 -4.47 3.51
CA ILE A 46 6.08 -5.10 3.62
C ILE A 46 6.03 -6.38 2.77
N PHE A 47 5.61 -7.48 3.40
CA PHE A 47 5.56 -8.81 2.77
C PHE A 47 4.22 -9.50 3.01
N SER A 48 3.88 -10.42 2.10
CA SER A 48 2.74 -11.35 2.21
C SER A 48 1.35 -10.68 2.32
N LEU A 49 1.03 -9.76 1.41
CA LEU A 49 -0.31 -9.16 1.31
C LEU A 49 -1.35 -10.07 0.64
N GLY A 50 -0.96 -11.23 0.12
CA GLY A 50 -1.80 -12.14 -0.69
C GLY A 50 -3.24 -12.31 -0.17
N ASN A 51 -3.42 -12.69 1.10
CA ASN A 51 -4.76 -12.88 1.68
C ASN A 51 -5.56 -11.57 1.77
N LEU A 52 -4.88 -10.47 2.02
CA LEU A 52 -5.49 -9.15 2.24
C LEU A 52 -6.16 -8.59 0.99
N ARG A 53 -5.70 -8.98 -0.20
CA ARG A 53 -6.31 -8.56 -1.47
C ARG A 53 -7.79 -8.91 -1.59
N ASN A 54 -8.24 -9.95 -0.88
CA ASN A 54 -9.64 -10.41 -0.89
C ASN A 54 -10.46 -9.87 0.28
N THR A 55 -9.85 -9.16 1.24
CA THR A 55 -10.53 -8.74 2.48
C THR A 55 -10.45 -7.26 2.75
N LEU A 56 -9.37 -6.59 2.31
CA LEU A 56 -9.19 -5.16 2.52
C LEU A 56 -10.16 -4.37 1.65
N THR A 57 -11.04 -3.64 2.32
CA THR A 57 -12.02 -2.72 1.73
C THR A 57 -11.48 -1.29 1.66
N GLN A 58 -10.58 -0.94 2.58
CA GLN A 58 -10.00 0.40 2.68
C GLN A 58 -8.50 0.31 2.96
N LEU A 59 -7.71 1.01 2.15
CA LEU A 59 -6.27 1.14 2.30
C LEU A 59 -5.90 2.62 2.32
N PHE A 60 -5.23 3.04 3.40
CA PHE A 60 -4.73 4.39 3.60
C PHE A 60 -3.21 4.34 3.68
N VAL A 61 -2.54 5.06 2.78
CA VAL A 61 -1.08 5.14 2.70
C VAL A 61 -0.67 6.60 2.73
N ASP A 62 0.10 6.98 3.74
CA ASP A 62 0.41 8.38 4.04
C ASP A 62 1.90 8.57 4.34
N ASN A 63 2.46 9.69 3.88
CA ASN A 63 3.84 10.11 4.14
C ASN A 63 4.90 9.05 3.81
N THR A 64 4.85 8.46 2.62
CA THR A 64 5.86 7.50 2.15
C THR A 64 6.66 8.04 0.97
N ASN A 65 7.76 7.37 0.63
CA ASN A 65 8.61 7.73 -0.50
C ASN A 65 8.15 7.10 -1.83
N THR A 66 6.94 6.52 -1.88
CA THR A 66 6.46 5.84 -3.09
C THR A 66 6.18 6.83 -4.21
N THR A 67 6.64 6.51 -5.41
CA THR A 67 6.46 7.31 -6.63
C THR A 67 5.45 6.73 -7.60
N SER A 68 5.00 5.50 -7.38
CA SER A 68 4.02 4.82 -8.25
C SER A 68 3.05 3.95 -7.44
N ILE A 69 1.85 3.70 -7.98
CA ILE A 69 0.82 2.86 -7.34
C ILE A 69 1.28 1.39 -7.31
N SER A 70 2.05 0.97 -8.31
CA SER A 70 2.72 -0.34 -8.34
C SER A 70 3.62 -0.62 -7.14
N GLN A 71 4.32 0.38 -6.59
CA GLN A 71 5.12 0.21 -5.37
C GLN A 71 4.27 -0.13 -4.14
N ILE A 72 2.97 0.15 -4.18
CA ILE A 72 2.03 -0.07 -3.08
C ILE A 72 1.26 -1.37 -3.30
N LEU A 73 0.51 -1.48 -4.41
CA LEU A 73 -0.41 -2.60 -4.65
C LEU A 73 0.29 -3.91 -5.02
N GLN A 74 1.56 -3.84 -5.40
CA GLN A 74 2.40 -4.98 -5.78
C GLN A 74 3.70 -5.05 -4.94
N CYS A 75 3.74 -4.48 -3.73
CA CYS A 75 4.95 -4.45 -2.92
C CYS A 75 5.49 -5.84 -2.53
N ASP A 76 4.61 -6.84 -2.42
CA ASP A 76 4.93 -8.23 -2.08
C ASP A 76 5.04 -9.15 -3.33
N VAL A 77 4.99 -8.57 -4.53
CA VAL A 77 5.06 -9.33 -5.79
C VAL A 77 6.49 -9.32 -6.33
N ILE A 78 7.12 -10.49 -6.31
CA ILE A 78 8.50 -10.69 -6.82
C ILE A 78 8.53 -10.63 -8.36
N HIS A 79 7.48 -11.11 -9.04
CA HIS A 79 7.38 -11.13 -10.51
C HIS A 79 6.24 -10.22 -11.00
N LYS A 80 6.55 -8.93 -11.19
CA LYS A 80 5.58 -7.86 -11.53
C LYS A 80 4.95 -7.96 -12.93
N TYR A 81 5.43 -8.88 -13.78
CA TYR A 81 5.04 -8.99 -15.19
C TYR A 81 3.89 -9.99 -15.46
N ASN A 82 3.58 -10.88 -14.52
CA ASN A 82 2.45 -11.80 -14.63
C ASN A 82 1.23 -11.24 -13.89
N LEU A 83 0.34 -10.59 -14.63
CA LEU A 83 -1.00 -10.19 -14.18
C LEU A 83 -1.92 -11.42 -14.05
N GLU A 84 -1.49 -12.44 -13.32
CA GLU A 84 -2.38 -13.53 -12.94
C GLU A 84 -3.40 -13.04 -11.91
N GLY A 85 -4.60 -13.62 -11.89
CA GLY A 85 -5.72 -13.18 -11.06
C GLY A 85 -5.45 -13.10 -9.55
N SER A 86 -4.32 -13.65 -9.08
CA SER A 86 -3.86 -13.62 -7.69
C SER A 86 -3.47 -12.22 -7.18
N GLN A 87 -3.27 -11.23 -8.06
CA GLN A 87 -2.88 -9.87 -7.67
C GLN A 87 -4.05 -8.88 -7.58
N LYS A 88 -5.27 -9.32 -7.91
CA LYS A 88 -6.46 -8.46 -7.88
C LYS A 88 -6.90 -8.16 -6.46
N TRP A 89 -7.05 -6.89 -6.14
CA TRP A 89 -7.65 -6.34 -4.94
C TRP A 89 -9.17 -6.36 -5.06
N SER A 90 -9.74 -7.56 -4.96
CA SER A 90 -11.16 -7.84 -5.24
C SER A 90 -12.13 -7.19 -4.26
N ALA A 91 -11.69 -6.85 -3.05
CA ALA A 91 -12.53 -6.20 -2.04
C ALA A 91 -12.31 -4.69 -1.89
N LEU A 92 -11.26 -4.13 -2.52
CA LEU A 92 -10.82 -2.76 -2.26
C LEU A 92 -11.76 -1.73 -2.88
N GLU A 93 -12.39 -0.91 -2.04
CA GLU A 93 -13.35 0.13 -2.45
C GLU A 93 -12.81 1.55 -2.25
N ILE A 94 -11.95 1.75 -1.24
CA ILE A 94 -11.34 3.04 -0.92
C ILE A 94 -9.82 2.90 -0.89
N LEU A 95 -9.16 3.72 -1.70
CA LEU A 95 -7.71 3.84 -1.75
C LEU A 95 -7.34 5.31 -1.54
N ASP A 96 -6.74 5.60 -0.40
CA ASP A 96 -6.22 6.92 -0.06
C ASP A 96 -4.69 6.87 -0.09
N LEU A 97 -4.10 7.60 -1.04
CA LEU A 97 -2.67 7.72 -1.24
C LEU A 97 -2.21 9.17 -1.06
N SER A 98 -2.88 9.94 -0.21
CA SER A 98 -2.52 11.33 0.06
C SER A 98 -1.13 11.48 0.69
N ASN A 99 -0.51 12.65 0.49
CA ASN A 99 0.81 13.02 1.04
C ASN A 99 1.94 12.02 0.71
N ASN A 100 1.96 11.49 -0.51
CA ASN A 100 3.06 10.65 -1.00
C ASN A 100 3.84 11.39 -2.10
N ASN A 101 4.68 10.66 -2.83
CA ASN A 101 5.52 11.21 -3.89
C ASN A 101 5.09 10.71 -5.28
N LEU A 102 3.84 10.30 -5.46
CA LEU A 102 3.35 9.74 -6.72
C LEU A 102 3.51 10.75 -7.86
N ILE A 103 4.08 10.31 -8.98
CA ILE A 103 4.31 11.17 -10.16
C ILE A 103 3.28 10.92 -11.28
N GLU A 104 2.61 9.78 -11.24
CA GLU A 104 1.59 9.37 -12.21
C GLU A 104 0.58 8.39 -11.60
N ILE A 105 -0.53 8.18 -12.30
CA ILE A 105 -1.47 7.10 -12.04
C ILE A 105 -1.12 5.98 -13.02
N ASP A 106 -0.32 5.01 -12.57
CA ASP A 106 0.08 3.88 -13.41
C ASP A 106 -1.07 2.87 -13.62
N ALA A 107 -0.94 1.99 -14.61
CA ALA A 107 -1.97 1.01 -14.96
C ALA A 107 -2.28 -0.02 -13.85
N THR A 108 -1.49 -0.06 -12.77
CA THR A 108 -1.72 -0.95 -11.62
C THR A 108 -3.01 -0.62 -10.87
N ILE A 109 -3.56 0.59 -11.05
CA ILE A 109 -4.87 0.92 -10.50
C ILE A 109 -5.96 -0.06 -10.96
N ASN A 110 -5.80 -0.66 -12.15
CA ASN A 110 -6.70 -1.70 -12.68
C ASN A 110 -6.69 -3.01 -11.86
N LEU A 111 -5.72 -3.20 -10.94
CA LEU A 111 -5.75 -4.31 -9.99
C LEU A 111 -6.84 -4.15 -8.93
N ALA A 112 -7.43 -2.97 -8.75
CA ALA A 112 -8.53 -2.71 -7.83
C ALA A 112 -9.85 -2.46 -8.61
N PRO A 113 -10.44 -3.49 -9.22
CA PRO A 113 -11.58 -3.32 -10.14
C PRO A 113 -12.87 -2.81 -9.47
N ASN A 114 -12.97 -2.91 -8.14
CA ASN A 114 -14.13 -2.47 -7.37
C ASN A 114 -13.91 -1.13 -6.66
N LEU A 115 -12.85 -0.40 -7.04
CA LEU A 115 -12.52 0.87 -6.42
C LEU A 115 -13.60 1.92 -6.69
N LYS A 116 -14.15 2.51 -5.63
CA LYS A 116 -15.19 3.55 -5.67
C LYS A 116 -14.66 4.93 -5.34
N LYS A 117 -13.57 5.00 -4.56
CA LYS A 117 -12.95 6.25 -4.12
C LYS A 117 -11.43 6.15 -4.18
N LEU A 118 -10.83 7.06 -4.94
CA LEU A 118 -9.39 7.26 -5.03
C LEU A 118 -9.05 8.68 -4.55
N ILE A 119 -8.13 8.81 -3.58
CA ILE A 119 -7.68 10.10 -3.04
C ILE A 119 -6.18 10.22 -3.28
N LEU A 120 -5.75 11.30 -3.94
CA LEU A 120 -4.38 11.52 -4.41
C LEU A 120 -3.82 12.90 -4.02
N ASN A 121 -4.44 13.58 -3.05
CA ASN A 121 -4.02 14.91 -2.61
C ASN A 121 -2.55 14.93 -2.20
N ASP A 122 -1.87 16.06 -2.38
CA ASP A 122 -0.50 16.26 -1.92
C ASP A 122 0.49 15.23 -2.47
N ASN A 123 0.37 14.92 -3.77
CA ASN A 123 1.34 14.16 -4.57
C ASN A 123 2.02 15.05 -5.62
N LYS A 124 2.84 14.44 -6.49
CA LYS A 124 3.57 15.12 -7.59
C LYS A 124 2.99 14.76 -8.97
N ILE A 125 1.72 14.34 -9.00
CA ILE A 125 1.04 13.92 -10.22
C ILE A 125 0.79 15.16 -11.10
N SER A 126 1.36 15.16 -12.29
CA SER A 126 1.21 16.26 -13.26
C SER A 126 0.27 15.91 -14.43
N THR A 127 -0.05 14.64 -14.59
CA THR A 127 -0.92 14.13 -15.66
C THR A 127 -1.94 13.14 -15.10
N ILE A 128 -3.12 13.12 -15.69
CA ILE A 128 -4.17 12.13 -15.39
C ILE A 128 -4.21 11.15 -16.55
N SER A 129 -3.92 9.88 -16.26
CA SER A 129 -3.95 8.75 -17.18
C SER A 129 -4.46 7.51 -16.45
N ASN A 130 -4.89 6.47 -17.18
CA ASN A 130 -5.32 5.18 -16.62
C ASN A 130 -6.51 5.22 -15.63
N LEU A 131 -7.37 6.25 -15.72
CA LEU A 131 -8.65 6.35 -15.01
C LEU A 131 -9.83 6.18 -15.97
#